data_AF-X1HWG5-F1
#
_entry.id   AF-X1HWG5-F1
#
_cell.length_a   1.000
_cell.length_b   1.000
_cell.length_c   1.000
_cell.angle_alpha   90.00
_cell.angle_beta   90.00
_cell.angle_gamma   90.00
#
_symmetry.space_group_name_H-M   'P 1'
#
loop_
_entity.id
_entity.type
_entity.pdbx_description
1 polymer ?
#
loop_
_entity_poly.entity_id
_entity_poly.type
_entity_poly.pdbx_seq_one_letter_code
_entity_poly.pdbx_strand_id
1 'polypeptide(L)' 'MIIFLYGQDTYRSRRKLNEIIEHHKKIHKSGLNLKYLNLNEKSFEDFKDEFQSISMFAEKKLIIFEEAFTNQNFKENFL' A
#
# COMPACT_ATOMS: atom_id res chain seq x y z
N MET A 1 10.64 3.74 0.16
CA MET A 1 10.21 4.33 1.46
C MET A 1 9.02 3.52 1.93
N ILE A 2 9.05 3.06 3.18
CA ILE A 2 8.00 2.23 3.79
C ILE A 2 7.40 3.06 4.92
N ILE A 3 6.06 3.12 4.98
CA ILE A 3 5.32 3.84 6.02
C ILE A 3 4.39 2.84 6.68
N PHE A 4 4.50 2.69 8.00
CA PHE A 4 3.58 1.90 8.79
C PHE A 4 2.54 2.82 9.45
N LEU A 5 1.28 2.62 9.08
CA LEU A 5 0.14 3.24 9.77
C LEU A 5 -0.51 2.15 10.63
N TYR A 6 -0.17 2.12 11.92
CA TYR A 6 -0.58 1.08 12.86
C TYR A 6 -0.94 1.66 14.23
N GLY A 7 -1.79 0.94 14.97
CA GLY A 7 -2.25 1.35 16.30
C GLY A 7 -3.74 1.05 16.51
N GLN A 8 -4.21 1.22 17.75
CA GLN A 8 -5.61 1.01 18.10
C GLN A 8 -6.54 2.11 17.53
N ASP A 9 -6.02 3.32 17.31
CA ASP A 9 -6.77 4.42 16.68
C ASP A 9 -6.77 4.27 15.15
N THR A 10 -7.80 3.59 14.64
CA THR A 10 -8.01 3.38 13.21
C THR A 10 -8.45 4.67 12.50
N TYR A 11 -9.12 5.59 13.18
CA TYR A 11 -9.62 6.83 12.58
C TYR A 11 -8.48 7.75 12.16
N ARG A 12 -7.51 8.01 13.05
CA ARG A 12 -6.33 8.83 12.74
C ARG A 12 -5.45 8.19 11.69
N SER A 13 -5.28 6.87 11.76
CA SER A 13 -4.50 6.11 10.77
C SER A 13 -5.09 6.23 9.36
N ARG A 14 -6.42 6.05 9.24
CA ARG A 14 -7.13 6.24 7.96
C ARG A 14 -7.10 7.68 7.48
N ARG A 15 -7.25 8.66 8.37
CA ARG A 15 -7.11 10.09 8.03
C ARG A 15 -5.72 10.39 7.47
N LYS A 16 -4.66 9.86 8.09
CA LYS A 16 -3.29 10.07 7.62
C LYS A 16 -3.02 9.38 6.28
N LEU A 17 -3.56 8.17 6.09
CA LEU A 17 -3.50 7.47 4.81
C LEU A 17 -4.12 8.32 3.69
N ASN A 18 -5.30 8.88 3.94
CA ASN A 18 -5.98 9.75 2.98
C ASN A 18 -5.16 11.00 2.65
N GLU A 19 -4.52 11.63 3.64
CA GLU A 19 -3.60 12.77 3.39
C GLU A 19 -2.44 12.38 2.45
N ILE A 20 -1.85 11.20 2.63
CA ILE A 20 -0.75 10.69 1.79
C ILE A 20 -1.25 10.44 0.36
N ILE A 21 -2.40 9.79 0.22
CA ILE A 21 -3.04 9.52 -1.08
C ILE A 21 -3.32 10.82 -1.83
N GLU A 22 -3.92 11.80 -1.17
CA GLU A 22 -4.27 13.07 -1.80
C GLU A 22 -3.03 13.88 -2.20
N HIS A 23 -1.97 13.82 -1.39
CA HIS A 23 -0.69 14.43 -1.77
C HIS A 23 -0.06 13.73 -2.97
N HIS A 24 -0.08 12.39 -3.00
CA HIS A 24 0.41 11.61 -4.13
C HIS A 24 -0.35 11.96 -5.42
N LYS A 25 -1.68 11.97 -5.40
CA LYS A 25 -2.53 12.35 -6.55
C LYS A 25 -2.27 13.77 -7.06
N LYS A 26 -1.97 14.72 -6.17
CA LYS A 26 -1.64 16.12 -6.57
C LYS A 26 -0.33 16.19 -7.35
N ILE A 27 0.67 15.41 -6.95
CA ILE A 27 1.98 15.36 -7.62
C ILE A 27 1.89 14.52 -8.90
N HIS A 28 1.15 13.42 -8.84
CA HIS A 28 1.06 12.38 -9.86
C HIS A 28 -0.34 12.35 -10.48
N LYS A 29 -0.59 13.26 -11.42
CA LYS A 29 -1.91 13.52 -12.01
C LYS A 29 -2.49 12.34 -12.79
N SER A 30 -1.66 11.42 -13.26
CA SER A 30 -2.11 10.29 -14.07
C SER A 30 -2.85 9.24 -13.23
N GLY A 31 -2.59 9.14 -11.92
CA GLY A 31 -3.32 8.26 -11.00
C GLY A 31 -3.11 6.75 -11.22
N LEU A 32 -2.38 6.35 -12.27
CA LEU A 32 -2.16 4.96 -12.68
C LEU A 32 -1.17 4.21 -11.76
N ASN A 33 -0.42 4.95 -10.94
CA ASN A 33 0.60 4.43 -10.05
C ASN A 33 0.14 4.23 -8.59
N LEU A 34 -1.17 4.21 -8.34
CA LEU A 34 -1.75 3.97 -7.03
C LEU A 34 -2.47 2.61 -7.00
N LYS A 35 -2.07 1.73 -6.08
CA LYS A 35 -2.61 0.37 -5.94
C LYS A 35 -3.03 0.08 -4.50
N TYR A 36 -4.19 -0.52 -4.35
CA TYR A 36 -4.70 -1.05 -3.09
C TYR A 36 -4.61 -2.57 -3.11
N LEU A 37 -4.05 -3.14 -2.06
CA LEU A 37 -3.98 -4.58 -1.83
C LEU A 37 -4.53 -4.87 -0.44
N ASN A 38 -5.70 -5.53 -0.41
CA ASN A 38 -6.27 -6.05 0.81
C ASN A 38 -5.68 -7.45 1.07
N LEU A 39 -4.87 -7.57 2.12
CA LEU A 39 -4.17 -8.81 2.44
C LEU A 39 -5.03 -9.83 3.18
N ASN A 40 -6.30 -9.51 3.50
CA ASN A 40 -7.28 -10.52 3.89
C ASN A 40 -7.81 -11.33 2.70
N GLU A 41 -7.86 -10.73 1.51
CA GLU A 41 -8.47 -11.34 0.33
C GLU A 41 -7.41 -11.86 -0.66
N LYS A 42 -6.23 -11.23 -0.70
CA LYS A 42 -5.16 -11.53 -1.64
C LYS A 42 -4.00 -12.30 -1.02
N SER A 43 -3.34 -13.14 -1.82
CA SER A 43 -2.22 -13.96 -1.34
C SER A 43 -0.92 -13.16 -1.29
N PHE A 44 0.09 -13.72 -0.61
CA PHE A 44 1.44 -13.17 -0.61
C PHE A 44 2.06 -13.15 -2.03
N GLU A 45 1.69 -14.09 -2.90
CA GLU A 45 2.16 -14.10 -4.29
C GLU A 45 1.62 -12.90 -5.07
N ASP A 46 0.34 -12.54 -4.90
CA ASP A 46 -0.24 -11.34 -5.53
C ASP A 46 0.52 -10.06 -5.12
N PHE A 47 0.95 -10.00 -3.86
CA PHE A 47 1.81 -8.91 -3.39
C PHE A 47 3.17 -8.93 -4.09
N LYS A 48 3.82 -10.09 -4.12
CA LYS A 48 5.18 -10.24 -4.66
C LYS A 48 5.22 -9.85 -6.13
N ASP A 49 4.24 -10.32 -6.91
CA ASP A 49 4.12 -10.00 -8.33
C ASP A 49 3.90 -8.50 -8.54
N GLU A 50 3.03 -7.88 -7.74
CA GLU A 50 2.77 -6.45 -7.85
C GLU A 50 3.91 -5.60 -7.29
N PHE A 51 4.70 -6.09 -6.34
CA PHE A 51 5.88 -5.40 -5.85
C PHE A 51 7.03 -5.44 -6.86
N GLN A 52 7.19 -6.59 -7.54
CA GLN A 52 8.19 -6.78 -8.59
C GLN A 52 7.81 -6.11 -9.91
N SER A 53 6.52 -5.78 -10.11
CA SER A 53 6.08 -5.09 -11.33
C SER A 53 6.64 -3.65 -11.38
N ILE A 54 7.56 -3.45 -12.33
CA ILE A 54 8.16 -2.16 -12.63
C ILE A 54 7.08 -1.23 -13.17
N SER A 55 6.99 -0.01 -12.64
CA SER A 55 6.08 0.98 -13.18
C SER A 55 6.50 1.35 -14.60
N MET A 56 5.57 1.25 -15.55
CA MET A 56 5.75 1.73 -16.92
C MET A 56 5.81 3.27 -17.00
N PHE A 57 5.49 3.97 -15.91
CA PHE A 57 5.47 5.42 -15.82
C PHE A 57 6.65 5.91 -14.98
N ALA A 58 7.25 7.03 -15.36
CA ALA A 58 8.36 7.65 -14.62
C ALA A 58 7.98 8.14 -13.21
N GLU A 59 6.69 8.12 -12.88
CA GLU A 59 6.15 8.52 -11.58
C GLU A 59 6.39 7.45 -10.50
N LYS A 60 6.49 7.88 -9.23
CA LYS A 60 6.68 6.92 -8.13
C LYS A 60 5.41 6.13 -7.85
N LYS A 61 5.55 4.79 -7.79
CA LYS A 61 4.48 3.87 -7.41
C LYS A 61 4.14 3.98 -5.92
N LEU A 62 2.85 4.08 -5.60
CA LEU A 62 2.31 4.00 -4.24
C LEU A 62 1.45 2.75 -4.12
N ILE A 63 1.88 1.83 -3.24
CA ILE A 63 1.16 0.60 -2.94
C ILE A 63 0.68 0.67 -1.50
N ILE A 64 -0.60 0.43 -1.27
CA ILE A 64 -1.26 0.49 0.03
C ILE A 64 -1.66 -0.92 0.42
N PHE A 65 -1.16 -1.36 1.57
CA PHE A 65 -1.48 -2.66 2.16
C PHE A 65 -2.48 -2.47 3.29
N GLU A 66 -3.69 -2.99 3.09
CA GLU A 66 -4.69 -3.05 4.14
C GLU A 66 -4.59 -4.41 4.86
N GLU A 67 -4.72 -4.37 6.18
CA GLU A 67 -4.69 -5.56 7.04
C GLU A 67 -3.39 -6.38 6.94
N ALA A 68 -2.25 -5.75 6.63
CA ALA A 68 -0.94 -6.43 6.58
C ALA A 68 -0.55 -7.15 7.88
N PHE A 69 -1.08 -6.69 9.02
CA PHE A 69 -0.82 -7.27 10.33
C PHE A 69 -1.79 -8.41 10.72
N THR A 70 -2.76 -8.79 9.89
CA THR A 70 -3.62 -9.96 10.15
C THR A 70 -3.13 -11.18 9.39
N ASN A 71 -2.55 -10.99 8.19
CA ASN A 71 -2.04 -12.07 7.37
C ASN A 71 -0.70 -12.60 7.89
N GLN A 72 -0.70 -13.84 8.39
CA GLN A 72 0.49 -14.46 8.99
C GLN A 72 1.57 -14.82 7.96
N ASN A 73 1.17 -15.23 6.76
CA ASN A 73 2.09 -15.50 5.65
C ASN A 73 2.82 -14.23 5.22
N PHE A 74 2.11 -13.10 5.15
CA PHE A 74 2.71 -11.80 4.86
C PHE A 74 3.68 -11.34 5.97
N LYS A 75 3.33 -11.58 7.24
CA LYS A 75 4.24 -11.29 8.35
C LYS A 75 5.55 -12.05 8.25
N GLU A 76 5.48 -13.37 8.11
CA GLU A 76 6.68 -14.22 8.14
C GLU A 76 7.62 -13.97 6.95
N ASN A 77 7.09 -13.55 5.80
CA ASN A 77 7.87 -13.38 4.58
C ASN A 77 8.29 -11.93 4.25
N PHE A 78 7.72 -10.91 4.90
CA PHE A 78 7.98 -9.51 4.53
C PHE A 78 8.06 -8.48 5.68
N LEU A 79 7.37 -8.69 6.82
CA LEU A 79 7.43 -7.78 7.97
C LEU A 79 8.57 -8.15 8.92
#